data_AF-A0A075AJT4-F1
#
_entry.id   AF-A0A075AJT4-F1
#
_cell.length_a   1.000
_cell.length_b   1.000
_cell.length_c   1.000
_cell.angle_alpha   90.00
_cell.angle_beta   90.00
_cell.angle_gamma   90.00
#
_symmetry.space_group_name_H-M   'P 1'
#
loop_
_entity.id
_entity.type
_entity.pdbx_description
1 polymer ?
#
loop_
_entity_poly.entity_id
_entity_poly.type
_entity_poly.pdbx_seq_one_letter_code
_entity_poly.pdbx_strand_id
1 'polypeptide(L)'
;MKPDPVSNWSIKGRDVAHHATRMGNLMAGFSGTESPHLQDLSVEVEATQNGRCEGKKRELHSLLAPSEFREQGCRMVNYIADYLESTDKLRVFPTVNPGYLARLIPKEAPEEPEPWSKIMEDVNRVIMPGITHWQHPRFHAYFPSGTSCPSMCADILTNGFGCIGFTWRLALVVK
;
A
#
# COMPACT_ATOMS: atom_id res chain seq x y z
N MET A 1 46.71 0.83 17.05
CA MET A 1 45.48 0.53 16.29
C MET A 1 45.73 0.95 14.85
N LYS A 2 46.13 0.01 13.99
CA LYS A 2 46.37 0.27 12.56
C LYS A 2 45.10 -0.14 11.79
N PRO A 3 44.63 0.64 10.81
CA PRO A 3 43.51 0.25 9.95
C PRO A 3 44.03 -0.52 8.73
N ASP A 4 43.31 -1.56 8.32
CA ASP A 4 43.52 -2.31 7.07
C ASP A 4 42.19 -2.97 6.66
N PRO A 5 41.97 -3.29 5.37
CA PRO A 5 41.41 -2.36 4.40
C PRO A 5 40.06 -2.82 3.83
N VAL A 6 39.37 -1.91 3.16
CA VAL A 6 38.10 -2.10 2.46
C VAL A 6 38.19 -3.26 1.45
N SER A 7 37.54 -4.40 1.76
CA SER A 7 37.34 -5.50 0.81
C SER A 7 35.94 -5.44 0.19
N ASN A 8 35.92 -4.90 -1.02
CA ASN A 8 34.96 -5.03 -2.12
C ASN A 8 33.90 -6.17 -1.98
N TRP A 9 32.64 -5.83 -1.67
CA TRP A 9 31.51 -6.76 -1.73
C TRP A 9 30.93 -6.80 -3.15
N SER A 10 31.57 -7.59 -4.02
CA SER A 10 30.95 -8.03 -5.28
C SER A 10 30.27 -9.38 -5.02
N ILE A 11 28.97 -9.35 -4.73
CA ILE A 11 28.16 -10.57 -4.61
C ILE A 11 27.92 -11.10 -6.03
N LYS A 12 28.74 -12.07 -6.45
CA LYS A 12 28.47 -12.86 -7.66
C LYS A 12 27.25 -13.74 -7.36
N GLY A 13 26.21 -13.62 -8.20
CA GLY A 13 24.88 -14.25 -8.02
C GLY A 13 24.82 -15.80 -7.98
N ARG A 14 25.94 -16.50 -7.76
CA ARG A 14 25.98 -17.95 -7.56
C ARG A 14 25.93 -18.38 -6.07
N ASP A 15 26.29 -17.50 -5.13
CA ASP A 15 26.34 -17.89 -3.71
C ASP A 15 24.98 -17.87 -2.98
N VAL A 16 23.98 -17.14 -3.51
CA VAL A 16 22.60 -17.18 -2.98
C VAL A 16 21.87 -18.49 -3.29
N ALA A 17 22.18 -19.14 -4.42
CA ALA A 17 21.55 -20.40 -4.81
C ALA A 17 22.02 -21.58 -3.95
N HIS A 18 23.30 -21.57 -3.55
CA HIS A 18 23.84 -22.63 -2.69
C HIS A 18 23.36 -22.54 -1.24
N HIS A 19 23.05 -21.34 -0.72
CA HIS A 19 22.51 -21.19 0.64
C HIS A 19 21.02 -21.60 0.73
N ALA A 20 20.22 -21.28 -0.29
CA ALA A 20 18.81 -21.70 -0.36
C ALA A 20 18.67 -23.24 -0.51
N THR A 21 19.55 -23.86 -1.30
CA THR A 21 19.55 -25.32 -1.50
C THR A 21 20.00 -26.07 -0.26
N ARG A 22 20.90 -25.50 0.57
CA ARG A 22 21.34 -26.12 1.83
C ARG A 22 20.29 -26.04 2.94
N MET A 23 19.45 -24.99 2.94
CA MET A 23 18.26 -24.95 3.82
C MET A 23 17.16 -25.91 3.37
N GLY A 24 16.99 -26.12 2.06
CA GLY A 24 16.07 -27.12 1.50
C GLY A 24 16.46 -28.56 1.84
N ASN A 25 17.76 -28.89 1.83
CA ASN A 25 18.23 -30.24 2.14
C ASN A 25 18.41 -30.53 3.65
N LEU A 26 18.36 -29.51 4.51
CA LEU A 26 18.16 -29.67 5.96
C LEU A 26 16.68 -29.94 6.33
N MET A 27 15.77 -29.71 5.37
CA MET A 27 14.32 -29.96 5.52
C MET A 27 13.84 -31.21 4.76
N ALA A 28 14.71 -31.90 4.03
CA ALA A 28 14.34 -33.03 3.17
C ALA A 28 15.21 -34.29 3.40
N GLY A 29 15.78 -34.43 4.60
CA GLY A 29 16.62 -35.56 4.96
C GLY A 29 16.17 -36.24 6.24
N PHE A 30 14.99 -36.87 6.24
CA PHE A 30 14.70 -38.05 7.06
C PHE A 30 13.46 -38.75 6.49
N SER A 31 13.69 -39.63 5.52
CA SER A 31 12.82 -40.77 5.28
C SER A 31 13.04 -41.77 6.43
N GLY A 32 11.98 -42.14 7.14
CA GLY A 32 12.03 -43.28 8.06
C GLY A 32 11.18 -43.14 9.31
N THR A 33 10.08 -43.90 9.31
CA THR A 33 9.43 -44.55 10.47
C THR A 33 8.76 -43.69 11.54
N GLU A 34 7.42 -43.57 11.38
CA GLU A 34 6.36 -43.79 12.38
C GLU A 34 6.47 -43.16 13.77
N SER A 35 5.59 -42.19 14.04
CA SER A 35 4.95 -42.02 15.35
C SER A 35 3.52 -41.49 15.17
N PRO A 36 2.49 -42.07 15.81
CA PRO A 36 1.12 -42.04 15.30
C PRO A 36 0.28 -40.83 15.76
N HIS A 37 0.90 -39.76 16.27
CA HIS A 37 0.14 -38.72 16.99
C HIS A 37 0.16 -37.30 16.40
N LEU A 38 0.72 -37.11 15.21
CA LEU A 38 0.76 -35.80 14.54
C LEU A 38 0.43 -35.92 13.05
N GLN A 39 -0.65 -36.60 12.70
CA GLN A 39 -1.16 -36.67 11.32
C GLN A 39 -2.09 -35.49 10.94
N ASP A 40 -2.35 -34.55 11.84
CA ASP A 40 -3.42 -33.54 11.65
C ASP A 40 -2.91 -32.11 11.38
N LEU A 41 -1.62 -31.93 11.05
CA LEU A 41 -1.02 -30.61 10.82
C LEU A 41 -0.18 -30.50 9.53
N SER A 42 -0.47 -31.34 8.54
CA SER A 42 -0.22 -30.95 7.15
C SER A 42 -1.28 -29.92 6.77
N VAL A 43 -0.99 -28.63 6.95
CA VAL A 43 -1.76 -27.58 6.27
C VAL A 43 -1.37 -27.65 4.80
N GLU A 44 -2.01 -28.57 4.09
CA GLU A 44 -2.17 -28.44 2.65
C GLU A 44 -2.82 -27.09 2.42
N VAL A 45 -2.17 -26.22 1.65
CA VAL A 45 -2.88 -25.09 1.04
C VAL A 45 -3.76 -25.69 -0.05
N GLU A 46 -4.86 -26.33 0.36
CA GLU A 46 -5.97 -26.55 -0.53
C GLU A 46 -6.40 -25.16 -1.00
N ALA A 47 -6.23 -24.89 -2.28
CA ALA A 47 -7.04 -23.87 -2.93
C ALA A 47 -8.49 -24.27 -2.64
N THR A 48 -9.14 -23.57 -1.70
CA THR A 48 -10.51 -23.89 -1.29
C THR A 48 -11.40 -23.74 -2.53
N GLN A 49 -11.61 -24.84 -3.25
CA GLN A 49 -12.61 -25.00 -4.31
C GLN A 49 -14.01 -25.20 -3.68
N ASN A 50 -14.28 -24.55 -2.56
CA ASN A 50 -15.59 -24.54 -1.93
C ASN A 50 -16.13 -23.12 -2.04
N GLY A 51 -17.29 -22.96 -2.70
CA GLY A 51 -17.95 -21.70 -3.11
C GLY A 51 -18.26 -20.67 -2.00
N ARG A 52 -17.69 -20.81 -0.80
CA ARG A 52 -17.69 -19.82 0.28
C ARG A 52 -16.92 -18.54 -0.08
N CYS A 53 -15.89 -18.64 -0.93
CA CYS A 53 -15.13 -17.49 -1.42
C CYS A 53 -15.84 -16.73 -2.55
N GLU A 54 -16.76 -17.37 -3.29
CA GLU A 54 -17.49 -16.71 -4.38
C GLU A 54 -18.48 -15.65 -3.88
N GLY A 55 -19.14 -15.90 -2.75
CA GLY A 55 -20.02 -14.93 -2.09
C GLY A 55 -19.27 -13.66 -1.66
N LYS A 56 -18.15 -13.83 -0.94
CA LYS A 56 -17.27 -12.71 -0.57
C LYS A 56 -16.65 -12.02 -1.78
N LYS A 57 -16.34 -12.75 -2.85
CA LYS A 57 -15.84 -12.18 -4.10
C LYS A 57 -16.89 -11.29 -4.77
N ARG A 58 -18.18 -11.70 -4.79
CA ARG A 58 -19.28 -10.87 -5.30
C ARG A 58 -19.51 -9.60 -4.48
N GLU A 59 -19.42 -9.70 -3.16
CA GLU A 59 -19.51 -8.56 -2.24
C GLU A 59 -18.32 -7.59 -2.41
N LEU A 60 -17.10 -8.10 -2.57
CA LEU A 60 -15.93 -7.29 -2.94
C LEU A 60 -16.09 -6.63 -4.33
N HIS A 61 -16.69 -7.33 -5.29
CA HIS A 61 -16.99 -6.75 -6.60
C HIS A 61 -18.01 -5.61 -6.53
N SER A 62 -18.95 -5.65 -5.57
CA SER A 62 -19.86 -4.51 -5.36
C SER A 62 -19.17 -3.28 -4.78
N LEU A 63 -18.09 -3.44 -4.00
CA LEU A 63 -17.29 -2.31 -3.51
C LEU A 63 -16.40 -1.67 -4.61
N LEU A 64 -16.19 -2.38 -5.72
CA LEU A 64 -15.43 -1.92 -6.88
C LEU A 64 -16.35 -1.60 -8.07
N ALA A 65 -17.56 -1.09 -7.80
CA ALA A 65 -18.50 -0.72 -8.85
C ALA A 65 -17.86 0.27 -9.85
N PRO A 66 -17.67 -0.09 -11.14
CA PRO A 66 -16.93 0.75 -12.09
C PRO A 66 -17.59 2.12 -12.35
N SER A 67 -18.91 2.19 -12.22
CA SER A 67 -19.67 3.45 -12.34
C SER A 67 -19.34 4.42 -11.21
N GLU A 68 -19.26 3.92 -9.98
CA GLU A 68 -18.93 4.73 -8.81
C GLU A 68 -17.46 5.17 -8.84
N PHE A 69 -16.55 4.27 -9.22
CA PHE A 69 -15.14 4.63 -9.43
C PHE A 69 -14.98 5.71 -10.49
N ARG A 70 -15.71 5.63 -11.62
CA ARG A 70 -15.65 6.66 -12.67
C ARG A 70 -16.11 8.01 -12.14
N GLU A 71 -17.23 8.04 -11.41
CA GLU A 71 -17.78 9.28 -10.88
C GLU A 71 -16.86 9.90 -9.81
N GLN A 72 -16.51 9.14 -8.76
CA GLN A 72 -15.70 9.67 -7.67
C GLN A 72 -14.23 9.87 -8.08
N GLY A 73 -13.70 9.03 -8.98
CA GLY A 73 -12.36 9.17 -9.54
C GLY A 73 -12.22 10.46 -10.35
N CYS A 74 -13.18 10.77 -11.22
CA CYS A 74 -13.18 12.06 -11.94
C CYS A 74 -13.27 13.26 -10.98
N ARG A 75 -14.12 13.18 -9.95
CA ARG A 75 -14.21 14.23 -8.92
C ARG A 75 -12.90 14.41 -8.16
N MET A 76 -12.19 13.33 -7.84
CA MET A 76 -10.91 13.37 -7.14
C MET A 76 -9.81 13.99 -8.01
N VAL A 77 -9.76 13.65 -9.30
CA VAL A 77 -8.81 14.26 -10.24
C VAL A 77 -9.03 15.76 -10.33
N ASN A 78 -10.28 16.21 -10.46
CA ASN A 78 -10.60 17.63 -10.48
C ASN A 78 -10.24 18.32 -9.16
N TYR A 79 -10.57 17.71 -8.02
CA TYR A 79 -10.23 18.24 -6.70
C TYR A 79 -8.72 18.46 -6.51
N ILE A 80 -7.89 17.48 -6.92
CA ILE A 80 -6.44 17.62 -6.84
C ILE A 80 -5.90 18.64 -7.85
N ALA A 81 -6.48 18.73 -9.04
CA ALA A 81 -6.12 19.77 -10.00
C ALA A 81 -6.39 21.17 -9.43
N ASP A 82 -7.60 21.40 -8.91
CA ASP A 82 -8.00 22.66 -8.27
C ASP A 82 -7.10 22.99 -7.06
N TYR A 83 -6.74 21.98 -6.28
CA TYR A 83 -5.79 22.12 -5.16
C TYR A 83 -4.41 22.57 -5.65
N LEU A 84 -3.84 21.94 -6.67
CA LEU A 84 -2.54 22.30 -7.22
C LEU A 84 -2.54 23.72 -7.82
N GLU A 85 -3.62 24.12 -8.48
CA GLU A 85 -3.80 25.47 -9.03
C GLU A 85 -3.94 26.55 -7.95
N SER A 86 -4.47 26.20 -6.77
CA SER A 86 -4.71 27.14 -5.67
C SER A 86 -3.69 27.04 -4.53
N THR A 87 -2.70 26.15 -4.65
CA THR A 87 -1.75 25.86 -3.56
C THR A 87 -0.97 27.12 -3.14
N ASP A 88 -0.67 28.03 -4.06
CA ASP A 88 0.09 29.27 -3.80
C ASP A 88 -0.63 30.26 -2.86
N LYS A 89 -1.97 30.17 -2.80
CA LYS A 89 -2.84 30.95 -1.91
C LYS A 89 -2.94 30.35 -0.51
N LEU A 90 -2.57 29.08 -0.35
CA LEU A 90 -2.63 28.37 0.92
C LEU A 90 -1.43 28.71 1.80
N ARG A 91 -1.59 28.56 3.11
CA ARG A 91 -0.49 28.78 4.05
C ARG A 91 0.40 27.54 4.08
N VAL A 92 1.67 27.68 3.73
CA VAL A 92 2.68 26.58 3.72
C VAL A 92 2.61 25.65 4.94
N PHE A 93 2.67 26.23 6.15
CA PHE A 93 2.67 25.49 7.42
C PHE A 93 1.39 25.79 8.23
N PRO A 94 0.70 24.78 8.78
CA PRO A 94 -0.57 24.96 9.46
C PRO A 94 -0.44 25.73 10.78
N THR A 95 -1.57 26.21 11.32
CA THR A 95 -1.65 26.92 12.62
C THR A 95 -2.41 26.13 13.69
N VAL A 96 -2.41 24.81 13.53
CA VAL A 96 -3.12 23.93 14.43
C VAL A 96 -2.27 23.55 15.63
N ASN A 97 -2.92 23.33 16.77
CA ASN A 97 -2.26 22.83 17.97
C ASN A 97 -2.17 21.29 17.95
N PRO A 98 -1.15 20.70 18.62
CA PRO A 98 -1.12 19.26 18.85
C PRO A 98 -2.43 18.76 19.47
N GLY A 99 -2.98 17.68 18.91
CA GLY A 99 -4.24 17.10 19.37
C GLY A 99 -5.52 17.78 18.87
N TYR A 100 -5.43 18.77 17.97
CA TYR A 100 -6.64 19.41 17.39
C TYR A 100 -7.56 18.40 16.68
N LEU A 101 -6.97 17.46 15.94
CA LEU A 101 -7.67 16.48 15.12
C LEU A 101 -8.58 15.58 15.97
N ALA A 102 -8.08 15.09 17.11
CA ALA A 102 -8.80 14.19 18.02
C ALA A 102 -10.07 14.81 18.61
N ARG A 103 -10.22 16.14 18.57
CA ARG A 103 -11.43 16.84 19.04
C ARG A 103 -12.48 17.02 17.93
N LEU A 104 -12.08 16.86 16.68
CA LEU A 104 -12.92 17.10 15.50
C LEU A 104 -13.46 15.82 14.86
N ILE A 105 -12.88 14.67 15.21
CA ILE A 105 -13.28 13.35 14.73
C ILE A 105 -14.03 12.57 15.82
N PRO A 106 -14.97 11.68 15.45
CA PRO A 106 -15.61 10.76 16.40
C PRO A 106 -14.58 9.87 17.11
N LYS A 107 -14.93 9.43 18.33
CA LYS A 107 -14.06 8.53 19.12
C LYS A 107 -14.07 7.09 18.62
N GLU A 108 -15.16 6.70 17.96
CA GLU A 108 -15.40 5.35 17.47
C GLU A 108 -15.70 5.41 15.98
N ALA A 109 -15.36 4.34 15.26
CA ALA A 109 -15.65 4.23 13.83
C ALA A 109 -17.17 4.12 13.61
N PRO A 110 -17.71 4.70 12.52
CA PRO A 110 -19.12 4.55 12.21
C PRO A 110 -19.47 3.09 11.93
N GLU A 111 -20.59 2.62 12.48
CA GLU A 111 -21.10 1.25 12.26
C GLU A 111 -21.68 1.06 10.85
N GLU A 112 -22.24 2.13 10.30
CA GLU A 112 -22.87 2.16 8.98
C GLU A 112 -22.03 2.94 7.97
N PRO A 113 -22.07 2.58 6.67
CA PRO A 113 -21.33 3.27 5.64
C PRO A 113 -21.82 4.71 5.46
N GLU A 114 -20.88 5.65 5.33
CA GLU A 114 -21.17 7.05 5.05
C GLU A 114 -21.02 7.36 3.55
N PRO A 115 -21.84 8.28 3.01
CA PRO A 115 -21.72 8.68 1.63
C PRO A 115 -20.40 9.43 1.38
N TRP A 116 -19.83 9.25 0.18
CA TRP A 116 -18.57 9.86 -0.22
C TRP A 116 -18.50 11.37 -0.02
N SER A 117 -19.63 12.08 -0.20
CA SER A 117 -19.70 13.53 0.00
C SER A 117 -19.39 13.96 1.43
N LYS A 118 -19.84 13.21 2.44
CA LYS A 118 -19.55 13.46 3.86
C LYS A 118 -18.05 13.32 4.14
N ILE A 119 -17.44 12.29 3.57
CA ILE A 119 -16.00 12.03 3.71
C ILE A 119 -15.20 13.21 3.14
N MET A 120 -15.56 13.69 1.94
CA MET A 120 -14.88 14.84 1.32
C MET A 120 -15.12 16.16 2.05
N GLU A 121 -16.30 16.34 2.66
CA GLU A 121 -16.57 17.48 3.54
C GLU A 121 -15.63 17.46 4.75
N ASP A 122 -15.44 16.29 5.37
CA ASP A 122 -14.52 16.13 6.50
C ASP A 122 -13.05 16.31 6.10
N VAL A 123 -12.63 15.85 4.92
CA VAL A 123 -11.29 16.14 4.38
C VAL A 123 -11.06 17.66 4.30
N ASN A 124 -12.02 18.40 3.76
CA ASN A 124 -11.90 19.85 3.62
C ASN A 124 -11.97 20.58 4.97
N ARG A 125 -12.86 20.15 5.86
CA ARG A 125 -13.10 20.81 7.15
C ARG A 125 -12.03 20.51 8.18
N VAL A 126 -11.54 19.28 8.23
CA VAL A 126 -10.71 18.75 9.33
C VAL A 126 -9.25 18.56 8.91
N ILE A 127 -9.02 18.01 7.72
CA ILE A 127 -7.68 17.64 7.27
C ILE A 127 -6.98 18.83 6.61
N MET A 128 -7.61 19.50 5.64
CA MET A 128 -6.96 20.60 4.89
C MET A 128 -6.36 21.71 5.76
N PRO A 129 -6.98 22.17 6.87
CA PRO A 129 -6.37 23.20 7.71
C PRO A 129 -5.10 22.75 8.46
N GLY A 130 -4.89 21.43 8.59
CA GLY A 130 -3.79 20.85 9.35
C GLY A 130 -2.68 20.22 8.51
N ILE A 131 -2.80 20.20 7.17
CA ILE A 131 -1.72 19.71 6.33
C ILE A 131 -0.63 20.77 6.16
N THR A 132 0.61 20.30 6.07
CA THR A 132 1.71 21.13 5.53
C THR A 132 1.70 20.97 4.02
N HIS A 133 1.65 22.07 3.28
CA HIS A 133 1.55 22.04 1.82
C HIS A 133 2.94 21.91 1.19
N TRP A 134 3.41 20.68 1.01
CA TRP A 134 4.73 20.38 0.45
C TRP A 134 4.91 20.84 -1.00
N GLN A 135 3.82 20.88 -1.78
CA GLN A 135 3.83 21.33 -3.17
C GLN A 135 3.75 22.86 -3.31
N HIS A 136 3.76 23.59 -2.20
CA HIS A 136 3.69 25.04 -2.23
C HIS A 136 5.01 25.65 -2.74
N PRO A 137 4.99 26.63 -3.65
CA PRO A 137 6.20 27.19 -4.28
C PRO A 137 7.20 27.81 -3.29
N ARG A 138 6.70 28.31 -2.15
CA ARG A 138 7.48 28.85 -1.02
C ARG A 138 7.89 27.81 0.05
N PHE A 139 7.69 26.50 -0.18
CA PHE A 139 8.15 25.45 0.73
C PHE A 139 9.61 25.07 0.41
N HIS A 140 10.53 25.37 1.33
CA HIS A 140 11.97 25.12 1.15
C HIS A 140 12.60 24.35 2.32
N ALA A 141 11.78 23.67 3.12
CA ALA A 141 12.26 22.83 4.22
C ALA A 141 12.60 21.42 3.71
N TYR A 142 13.58 20.76 4.34
CA TYR A 142 13.98 19.38 4.05
C TYR A 142 14.38 19.13 2.58
N PHE A 143 13.71 18.19 1.91
CA PHE A 143 13.87 17.85 0.50
C PHE A 143 12.52 17.96 -0.21
N PRO A 144 12.50 18.39 -1.49
CA PRO A 144 11.24 18.55 -2.22
C PRO A 144 10.54 17.20 -2.41
N SER A 145 9.21 17.22 -2.31
CA SER A 145 8.37 16.07 -2.63
C SER A 145 8.32 15.89 -4.15
N GLY A 146 8.92 14.82 -4.66
CA GLY A 146 9.04 14.51 -6.09
C GLY A 146 7.74 14.03 -6.74
N THR A 147 6.63 14.75 -6.56
CA THR A 147 5.34 14.43 -7.16
C THR A 147 5.23 15.04 -8.56
N SER A 148 4.71 14.28 -9.52
CA SER A 148 4.50 14.71 -10.90
C SER A 148 3.19 14.16 -11.45
N CYS A 149 2.67 14.75 -12.54
CA CYS A 149 1.50 14.21 -13.23
C CYS A 149 1.66 12.71 -13.61
N PRO A 150 2.75 12.27 -14.26
CA PRO A 150 2.91 10.85 -14.59
C PRO A 150 3.01 9.95 -13.35
N SER A 151 3.56 10.42 -12.22
CA SER A 151 3.58 9.61 -10.99
C SER A 151 2.19 9.43 -10.41
N MET A 152 1.36 10.48 -10.36
CA MET A 152 -0.02 10.39 -9.88
C MET A 152 -0.87 9.46 -10.77
N CYS A 153 -0.71 9.53 -12.09
CA CYS A 153 -1.39 8.63 -13.02
C CYS A 153 -0.91 7.17 -12.83
N ALA A 154 0.38 6.96 -12.58
CA ALA A 154 0.92 5.64 -12.29
C ALA A 154 0.33 5.06 -10.98
N ASP A 155 0.17 5.88 -9.94
CA ASP A 155 -0.45 5.45 -8.68
C ASP A 155 -1.90 4.99 -8.91
N ILE A 156 -2.69 5.73 -9.70
CA ILE A 156 -4.06 5.31 -10.06
C ILE A 156 -4.04 3.97 -10.81
N LEU A 157 -3.12 3.81 -11.77
CA LEU A 157 -2.99 2.60 -12.58
C LEU A 157 -2.59 1.39 -11.74
N THR A 158 -1.58 1.52 -10.90
CA THR A 158 -1.09 0.45 -10.03
C THR A 158 -2.16 0.03 -9.02
N ASN A 159 -2.89 0.98 -8.43
CA ASN A 159 -4.02 0.67 -7.55
C ASN A 159 -5.15 -0.05 -8.30
N GLY A 160 -5.45 0.37 -9.54
CA GLY A 160 -6.48 -0.27 -10.37
C GLY A 160 -6.16 -1.73 -10.73
N PHE A 161 -4.89 -2.08 -10.93
CA PHE A 161 -4.49 -3.47 -11.19
C PHE A 161 -4.47 -4.34 -9.92
N GLY A 162 -4.29 -3.75 -8.74
CA GLY A 162 -4.32 -4.48 -7.46
C GLY A 162 -3.37 -5.69 -7.38
N CYS A 163 -2.29 -5.68 -8.18
CA CYS A 163 -1.40 -6.83 -8.32
C CYS A 163 -0.47 -6.95 -7.11
N ILE A 164 -0.40 -8.16 -6.54
CA ILE A 164 0.46 -8.43 -5.40
C ILE A 164 1.67 -9.28 -5.84
N GLY A 165 2.80 -8.62 -6.03
CA GLY A 165 4.02 -9.17 -6.64
C GLY A 165 4.93 -9.95 -5.69
N PHE A 166 4.41 -10.93 -4.93
CA PHE A 166 5.25 -11.73 -4.01
C PHE A 166 6.18 -12.72 -4.74
N THR A 167 5.88 -13.05 -6.00
CA THR A 167 6.75 -13.87 -6.85
C THR A 167 6.82 -13.29 -8.24
N TRP A 168 7.91 -13.57 -8.96
CA TRP A 168 8.13 -13.09 -10.33
C TRP A 168 7.02 -13.51 -11.31
N ARG A 169 6.35 -14.66 -11.07
CA ARG A 169 5.21 -15.12 -11.88
C ARG A 169 3.93 -14.31 -11.68
N LEU A 170 3.81 -13.63 -10.53
CA LEU A 170 2.65 -12.81 -10.16
C LEU A 170 2.89 -11.32 -10.38
N ALA A 171 4.14 -10.92 -10.64
CA ALA A 171 4.49 -9.58 -11.05
C ALA A 171 4.16 -9.41 -12.54
N LEU A 172 3.59 -8.26 -12.87
CA LEU A 172 3.08 -7.92 -14.21
C LEU A 172 4.23 -7.57 -15.16
N VAL A 173 5.24 -8.45 -15.30
CA VAL A 173 6.28 -8.43 -16.34
C VAL A 173 6.81 -9.85 -16.49
N VAL A 174 6.29 -10.60 -17.46
CA VAL A 174 7.01 -11.73 -18.05
C VAL A 174 6.96 -11.53 -19.56
N LYS A 175 8.09 -11.11 -20.13
CA LYS A 175 8.41 -11.44 -21.52
C LYS A 175 9.25 -12.70 -21.50
#